data_AF-A0A921YQK6-F1
#
_entry.id   AF-A0A921YQK6-F1
#
_cell.length_a   1.000
_cell.length_b   1.000
_cell.length_c   1.000
_cell.angle_alpha   90.00
_cell.angle_beta   90.00
_cell.angle_gamma   90.00
#
_symmetry.space_group_name_H-M   'P 1'
#
loop_
_entity.id
_entity.type
_entity.pdbx_description
1 polymer ?
#
loop_
_entity_poly.entity_id
_entity_poly.type
_entity_poly.pdbx_seq_one_letter_code
_entity_poly.pdbx_strand_id
1 'polypeptide(L)'
;MVSCSIIFQWESRFKMLKFYNRYISSFNIIMFIRIIFGNYHPIAKSKKISMLLKLYCVSVPLVVIWMSIESVDVSPIPVIHCIINIIFNLISEENYLIKYCNTIKINDVIMGFKKTVTLNKRLAYALTILFLSKSAVYIAYWYVSSNYRKCFIISFVEYSIDLNEITNLMIFGLMYDRMRLIRIYLEGVTTSVNIIRKDEIAANIRRVKIFLKCYNNLLDNLDSIETQLQCK
;
A
#
# COMPACT_ATOMS: atom_id res chain seq x y z
N MET A 1 -27.45 -36.80 10.36
CA MET A 1 -27.72 -35.39 9.99
C MET A 1 -26.57 -34.42 10.40
N VAL A 2 -25.30 -34.84 10.33
CA VAL A 2 -24.14 -33.99 10.74
C VAL A 2 -23.15 -33.74 9.58
N SER A 3 -23.40 -34.33 8.40
CA SER A 3 -22.42 -34.37 7.31
C SER A 3 -22.49 -33.19 6.32
N CYS A 4 -23.57 -32.41 6.31
CA CYS A 4 -23.75 -31.28 5.37
C CYS A 4 -23.12 -29.96 5.85
N SER A 5 -22.88 -29.79 7.15
CA SER A 5 -22.31 -28.54 7.69
C SER A 5 -20.81 -28.41 7.44
N ILE A 6 -20.09 -29.53 7.33
CA ILE A 6 -18.64 -29.52 7.12
C ILE A 6 -18.31 -29.18 5.66
N ILE A 7 -19.03 -29.73 4.67
CA ILE A 7 -18.77 -29.49 3.24
C ILE A 7 -18.98 -28.00 2.87
N PHE A 8 -20.00 -27.35 3.43
CA PHE A 8 -20.26 -25.92 3.22
C PHE A 8 -19.17 -25.02 3.84
N GLN A 9 -18.56 -25.48 4.93
CA GLN A 9 -17.47 -24.76 5.60
C GLN A 9 -16.17 -24.81 4.78
N TRP A 10 -15.91 -25.92 4.08
CA TRP A 10 -14.74 -26.11 3.22
C TRP A 10 -14.81 -25.34 1.90
N GLU A 11 -15.96 -25.30 1.23
CA GLU A 11 -16.13 -24.47 0.01
C GLU A 11 -16.00 -22.96 0.30
N SER A 12 -16.49 -22.50 1.46
CA SER A 12 -16.32 -21.10 1.86
C SER A 12 -14.85 -20.74 2.12
N ARG A 13 -14.07 -21.68 2.68
CA ARG A 13 -12.62 -21.52 2.92
C ARG A 13 -11.82 -21.49 1.61
N PHE A 14 -12.18 -22.31 0.62
CA PHE A 14 -11.53 -22.31 -0.69
C PHE A 14 -11.81 -21.04 -1.51
N LYS A 15 -13.04 -20.50 -1.46
CA LYS A 15 -13.35 -19.20 -2.08
C LYS A 15 -12.64 -18.04 -1.38
N MET A 16 -12.48 -18.08 -0.05
CA MET A 16 -11.68 -17.08 0.67
C MET A 16 -10.19 -17.17 0.32
N LEU A 17 -9.61 -18.35 0.14
CA LEU A 17 -8.22 -18.54 -0.28
C LEU A 17 -7.94 -18.05 -1.72
N LYS A 18 -8.85 -18.32 -2.67
CA LYS A 18 -8.74 -17.81 -4.05
C LYS A 18 -8.84 -16.28 -4.11
N PHE A 19 -9.66 -15.68 -3.27
CA PHE A 19 -9.73 -14.23 -3.14
C PHE A 19 -8.52 -13.65 -2.41
N TYR A 20 -8.05 -14.31 -1.34
CA TYR A 20 -6.84 -13.95 -0.57
C TYR A 20 -5.60 -13.82 -1.47
N ASN A 21 -5.45 -14.73 -2.44
CA ASN A 21 -4.33 -14.74 -3.37
C ASN A 21 -4.32 -13.55 -4.35
N ARG A 22 -5.49 -12.96 -4.66
CA ARG A 22 -5.61 -11.86 -5.64
C ARG A 22 -5.26 -10.48 -5.08
N TYR A 23 -5.26 -10.29 -3.76
CA TYR A 23 -5.10 -8.98 -3.10
C TYR A 23 -3.71 -8.73 -2.53
N ILE A 24 -3.13 -9.80 -1.97
CA ILE A 24 -1.67 -9.88 -1.77
C ILE A 24 -0.97 -9.57 -3.11
N SER A 25 -1.58 -9.94 -4.25
CA SER A 25 -1.07 -9.62 -5.57
C SER A 25 -0.93 -8.12 -5.83
N SER A 26 -1.91 -7.25 -5.57
CA SER A 26 -1.83 -5.83 -6.01
C SER A 26 -0.78 -5.03 -5.23
N PHE A 27 -0.73 -5.19 -3.90
CA PHE A 27 0.31 -4.57 -3.08
C PHE A 27 1.68 -5.15 -3.40
N ASN A 28 1.80 -6.47 -3.55
CA ASN A 28 3.07 -7.09 -3.92
C ASN A 28 3.54 -6.68 -5.31
N ILE A 29 2.63 -6.46 -6.27
CA ILE A 29 2.96 -5.93 -7.59
C ILE A 29 3.58 -4.54 -7.45
N ILE A 30 2.99 -3.65 -6.66
CA ILE A 30 3.53 -2.30 -6.47
C ILE A 30 4.87 -2.35 -5.74
N MET A 31 5.02 -3.20 -4.72
CA MET A 31 6.32 -3.40 -4.06
C MET A 31 7.38 -3.94 -5.01
N PHE A 32 7.01 -4.86 -5.89
CA PHE A 32 7.90 -5.40 -6.89
C PHE A 32 8.31 -4.34 -7.92
N ILE A 33 7.35 -3.54 -8.39
CA ILE A 33 7.62 -2.39 -9.28
C ILE A 33 8.55 -1.39 -8.59
N ARG A 34 8.34 -1.07 -7.31
CA ARG A 34 9.22 -0.19 -6.53
C ARG A 34 10.66 -0.69 -6.51
N ILE A 35 10.84 -1.99 -6.27
CA ILE A 35 12.17 -2.60 -6.33
C ILE A 35 12.76 -2.43 -7.72
N ILE A 36 12.03 -2.68 -8.81
CA ILE A 36 12.54 -2.48 -10.18
C ILE A 36 13.12 -1.06 -10.37
N PHE A 37 12.43 -0.04 -9.85
CA PHE A 37 12.87 1.37 -9.92
C PHE A 37 13.90 1.78 -8.85
N GLY A 38 14.51 0.82 -8.15
CA GLY A 38 15.55 1.07 -7.16
C GLY A 38 15.05 1.53 -5.79
N ASN A 39 13.73 1.58 -5.57
CA ASN A 39 13.16 1.91 -4.27
C ASN A 39 13.15 0.66 -3.38
N TYR A 40 14.03 0.65 -2.38
CA TYR A 40 14.18 -0.49 -1.47
C TYR A 40 12.90 -0.74 -0.68
N HIS A 41 12.45 -1.99 -0.68
CA HIS A 41 11.36 -2.46 0.18
C HIS A 41 11.70 -3.83 0.80
N PRO A 42 11.53 -4.03 2.11
CA PRO A 42 11.88 -5.28 2.78
C PRO A 42 10.84 -6.38 2.51
N ILE A 43 11.03 -7.14 1.43
CA ILE A 43 10.13 -8.27 1.10
C ILE A 43 10.48 -9.54 1.89
N ALA A 44 11.76 -9.75 2.19
CA ALA A 44 12.25 -11.00 2.78
C ALA A 44 12.72 -10.82 4.22
N LYS A 45 12.33 -11.75 5.11
CA LYS A 45 12.87 -11.84 6.48
C LYS A 45 14.34 -12.28 6.52
N SER A 46 14.81 -12.93 5.45
CA SER A 46 16.20 -13.40 5.36
C SER A 46 17.16 -12.22 5.17
N LYS A 47 18.12 -12.08 6.10
CA LYS A 47 19.15 -11.02 6.05
C LYS A 47 19.93 -11.02 4.72
N LYS A 48 20.22 -12.21 4.16
CA LYS A 48 20.98 -12.33 2.91
C LYS A 48 20.21 -11.76 1.71
N ILE A 49 18.92 -12.09 1.60
CA ILE A 49 18.08 -11.59 0.49
C ILE A 49 17.89 -10.08 0.62
N SER A 50 17.65 -9.59 1.85
CA SER A 50 17.56 -8.15 2.11
C SER A 50 18.84 -7.41 1.71
N MET A 51 20.02 -7.94 2.05
CA MET A 51 21.30 -7.34 1.64
C MET A 51 21.48 -7.28 0.12
N LEU A 52 21.14 -8.36 -0.60
CA LEU A 52 21.17 -8.37 -2.07
C LEU A 52 20.24 -7.32 -2.68
N LEU A 53 19.02 -7.18 -2.13
CA LEU A 53 18.07 -6.16 -2.57
C LEU A 53 18.57 -4.74 -2.28
N LYS A 54 19.17 -4.50 -1.10
CA LYS A 54 19.78 -3.20 -0.78
C LYS A 54 20.91 -2.86 -1.77
N LEU A 55 21.79 -3.81 -2.06
CA LEU A 55 22.86 -3.64 -3.05
C LEU A 55 22.29 -3.33 -4.45
N TYR A 56 21.26 -4.05 -4.87
CA TYR A 56 20.56 -3.77 -6.12
C TYR A 56 20.01 -2.33 -6.14
N CYS A 57 19.29 -1.92 -5.10
CA CYS A 57 18.70 -0.59 -4.97
C CYS A 57 19.74 0.55 -4.91
N VAL A 58 20.97 0.28 -4.49
CA VAL A 58 22.09 1.23 -4.58
C VAL A 58 22.72 1.23 -5.98
N SER A 59 22.85 0.07 -6.62
CA SER A 59 23.49 -0.04 -7.94
C SER A 59 22.69 0.64 -9.06
N VAL A 60 21.36 0.53 -9.04
CA VAL A 60 20.48 1.13 -10.05
C VAL A 60 20.64 2.66 -10.16
N PRO A 61 20.54 3.46 -9.10
CA PRO A 61 20.77 4.89 -9.19
C PRO A 61 22.21 5.25 -9.52
N LEU A 62 23.21 4.47 -9.12
CA LEU A 62 24.59 4.71 -9.57
C LEU A 62 24.71 4.63 -11.10
N VAL A 63 24.03 3.66 -11.73
CA VAL A 63 23.94 3.56 -13.19
C VAL A 63 23.20 4.77 -13.78
N VAL A 64 22.10 5.22 -13.16
CA VAL A 64 21.36 6.40 -13.62
C VAL A 64 22.21 7.68 -13.53
N ILE A 65 22.97 7.85 -12.45
CA ILE A 65 23.91 8.98 -12.29
C ILE A 65 25.00 8.93 -13.36
N TRP A 66 25.60 7.76 -13.55
CA TRP A 66 26.62 7.56 -14.58
C TRP A 66 26.10 7.95 -15.96
N MET A 67 24.93 7.43 -16.34
CA MET A 67 24.27 7.78 -17.60
C MET A 67 23.94 9.28 -17.69
N SER A 68 23.54 9.90 -16.58
CA SER A 68 23.24 11.33 -16.54
C SER A 68 24.46 12.21 -16.76
N ILE A 69 25.63 11.82 -16.22
CA ILE A 69 26.89 12.58 -16.40
C ILE A 69 27.34 12.52 -17.86
N GLU A 70 27.18 11.38 -18.53
CA GLU A 70 27.49 11.26 -19.96
C GLU A 70 26.54 12.10 -20.84
N SER A 71 25.28 12.28 -20.42
CA SER A 71 24.30 13.10 -21.11
C SER A 71 24.35 14.55 -20.62
N VAL A 72 25.24 15.36 -21.19
CA VAL A 72 25.52 16.78 -20.84
C VAL A 72 24.27 17.67 -20.75
N ASP A 73 23.16 17.29 -21.40
CA ASP A 73 21.92 18.08 -21.46
C ASP A 73 20.88 17.77 -20.38
N VAL A 74 21.17 16.91 -19.40
CA VAL A 74 20.22 16.56 -18.33
C VAL A 74 20.41 17.49 -17.14
N SER A 75 19.33 18.15 -16.70
CA SER A 75 19.37 18.95 -15.47
C SER A 75 19.73 18.05 -14.28
N PRO A 76 20.65 18.46 -13.40
CA PRO A 76 21.06 17.64 -12.25
C PRO A 76 19.98 17.54 -11.17
N ILE A 77 19.00 18.45 -11.16
CA ILE A 77 18.01 18.57 -10.07
C ILE A 77 17.19 17.28 -9.87
N PRO A 78 16.57 16.68 -10.90
CA PRO A 78 15.78 15.46 -10.71
C PRO A 78 16.64 14.25 -10.26
N VAL A 79 17.89 14.20 -10.73
CA VAL A 79 18.85 13.15 -10.36
C VAL A 79 19.22 13.27 -8.88
N ILE A 80 19.52 14.49 -8.41
CA ILE A 80 19.78 14.75 -6.98
C ILE A 80 18.56 14.35 -6.13
N HIS A 81 17.35 14.73 -6.55
CA HIS A 81 16.14 14.37 -5.84
C HIS A 81 15.93 12.85 -5.78
N CYS A 82 16.23 12.13 -6.87
CA CYS A 82 16.21 10.67 -6.92
C CYS A 82 17.20 10.04 -5.93
N ILE A 83 18.43 10.56 -5.86
CA ILE A 83 19.46 10.08 -4.93
C ILE A 83 19.01 10.26 -3.48
N ILE A 84 18.55 11.45 -3.13
CA ILE A 84 18.07 11.77 -1.77
C ILE A 84 16.95 10.81 -1.39
N ASN A 85 15.98 10.62 -2.30
CA ASN A 85 14.85 9.73 -2.09
C ASN A 85 15.30 8.27 -1.86
N ILE A 86 16.28 7.77 -2.62
CA ILE A 86 16.76 6.40 -2.45
C ILE A 86 17.57 6.23 -1.15
N ILE A 87 18.43 7.19 -0.80
CA ILE A 87 19.15 7.18 0.48
C ILE A 87 18.14 7.16 1.62
N PHE A 88 17.10 8.00 1.55
CA PHE A 88 16.03 8.03 2.53
C PHE A 88 15.31 6.67 2.63
N ASN A 89 14.93 6.07 1.50
CA ASN A 89 14.28 4.76 1.47
C ASN A 89 15.15 3.64 2.05
N LEU A 90 16.48 3.70 1.85
CA LEU A 90 17.42 2.74 2.43
C LEU A 90 17.56 2.88 3.96
N ILE A 91 17.52 4.11 4.47
CA ILE A 91 17.66 4.40 5.91
C ILE A 91 16.36 4.11 6.65
N SER A 92 15.22 4.57 6.11
CA SER A 92 13.91 4.44 6.74
C SER A 92 13.37 3.01 6.72
N GLU A 93 13.98 2.13 5.90
CA GLU A 93 13.64 0.71 5.69
C GLU A 93 12.17 0.42 5.33
N GLU A 94 11.35 1.44 5.05
CA GLU A 94 9.93 1.37 4.68
C GLU A 94 9.06 0.30 5.37
N ASN A 95 9.42 -0.07 6.59
CA ASN A 95 8.71 -1.10 7.36
C ASN A 95 7.29 -0.65 7.72
N TYR A 96 7.00 0.64 7.60
CA TYR A 96 5.73 1.26 7.97
C TYR A 96 4.55 0.71 7.17
N LEU A 97 4.70 0.48 5.86
CA LEU A 97 3.60 -0.03 5.05
C LEU A 97 3.24 -1.47 5.43
N ILE A 98 4.24 -2.34 5.61
CA ILE A 98 4.03 -3.72 6.05
C ILE A 98 3.38 -3.73 7.44
N LYS A 99 3.89 -2.91 8.36
CA LYS A 99 3.33 -2.76 9.71
C LYS A 99 1.88 -2.29 9.64
N TYR A 100 1.60 -1.28 8.84
CA TYR A 100 0.25 -0.73 8.63
C TYR A 100 -0.72 -1.77 8.08
N CYS A 101 -0.35 -2.49 7.02
CA CYS A 101 -1.17 -3.57 6.46
C CYS A 101 -1.42 -4.69 7.47
N ASN A 102 -0.42 -5.06 8.27
CA ASN A 102 -0.58 -6.05 9.33
C ASN A 102 -1.51 -5.56 10.44
N THR A 103 -1.40 -4.29 10.86
CA THR A 103 -2.30 -3.70 11.86
C THR A 103 -3.73 -3.66 11.36
N ILE A 104 -3.96 -3.22 10.12
CA ILE A 104 -5.30 -3.27 9.50
C ILE A 104 -5.84 -4.70 9.49
N LYS A 105 -5.02 -5.68 9.10
CA LYS A 105 -5.45 -7.08 9.06
C LYS A 105 -5.85 -7.60 10.44
N ILE A 106 -5.07 -7.29 11.48
CA ILE A 106 -5.40 -7.67 12.86
C ILE A 106 -6.71 -7.00 13.29
N ASN A 107 -6.85 -5.70 13.04
CA ASN A 107 -8.05 -4.94 13.33
C ASN A 107 -9.29 -5.52 12.65
N ASP A 108 -9.18 -5.88 11.37
CA ASP A 108 -10.26 -6.48 10.58
C ASP A 108 -10.70 -7.84 11.14
N VAL A 109 -9.73 -8.66 11.60
CA VAL A 109 -10.02 -9.93 12.28
C VAL A 109 -10.74 -9.70 13.61
N ILE A 110 -10.30 -8.73 14.42
CA ILE A 110 -10.95 -8.37 15.69
C ILE A 110 -12.39 -7.90 15.46
N MET A 111 -12.64 -7.14 14.39
CA MET A 111 -13.97 -6.67 14.03
C MET A 111 -14.86 -7.73 13.38
N GLY A 112 -14.30 -8.90 13.03
CA GLY A 112 -15.02 -9.95 12.29
C GLY A 112 -15.32 -9.56 10.84
N PHE A 113 -14.60 -8.60 10.27
CA PHE A 113 -14.72 -8.25 8.87
C PHE A 113 -14.17 -9.39 8.00
N LYS A 114 -15.06 -10.16 7.38
CA LYS A 114 -14.72 -11.36 6.59
C LYS A 114 -14.03 -11.06 5.24
N LYS A 115 -13.95 -9.79 4.81
CA LYS A 115 -13.44 -9.41 3.48
C LYS A 115 -12.79 -8.03 3.49
N THR A 116 -11.54 -7.94 3.92
CA THR A 116 -10.99 -6.60 4.13
C THR A 116 -9.46 -6.65 4.16
N VAL A 117 -8.83 -6.45 2.99
CA VAL A 117 -7.64 -5.61 2.71
C VAL A 117 -7.66 -5.38 1.20
N THR A 118 -8.71 -4.74 0.70
CA THR A 118 -8.84 -4.45 -0.73
C THR A 118 -8.90 -2.95 -0.88
N LEU A 119 -7.99 -2.41 -1.68
CA LEU A 119 -8.13 -1.04 -2.16
C LEU A 119 -9.51 -0.88 -2.81
N ASN A 120 -10.16 0.26 -2.61
CA ASN A 120 -11.36 0.61 -3.35
C ASN A 120 -11.13 0.35 -4.85
N LYS A 121 -12.01 -0.45 -5.48
CA LYS A 121 -11.90 -0.77 -6.91
C LYS A 121 -11.83 0.48 -7.77
N ARG A 122 -12.53 1.55 -7.38
CA ARG A 122 -12.51 2.84 -8.07
C ARG A 122 -11.13 3.50 -7.99
N LEU A 123 -10.52 3.49 -6.81
CA LEU A 123 -9.17 4.02 -6.61
C LEU A 123 -8.13 3.19 -7.38
N ALA A 124 -8.23 1.86 -7.33
CA ALA A 124 -7.33 0.98 -8.06
C ALA A 124 -7.45 1.19 -9.58
N TYR A 125 -8.67 1.35 -10.09
CA TYR A 125 -8.91 1.64 -11.51
C TYR A 125 -8.36 3.02 -11.91
N ALA A 126 -8.58 4.05 -11.09
CA ALA A 126 -8.04 5.39 -11.32
C ALA A 126 -6.50 5.39 -11.34
N LEU A 127 -5.86 4.72 -10.38
CA LEU A 127 -4.40 4.56 -10.35
C LEU A 127 -3.88 3.80 -11.58
N THR A 128 -4.62 2.76 -12.03
CA THR A 128 -4.25 2.00 -13.24
C THR A 128 -4.34 2.88 -14.49
N ILE A 129 -5.40 3.68 -14.64
CA ILE A 129 -5.54 4.62 -15.76
C ILE A 129 -4.41 5.64 -15.74
N LEU A 130 -4.13 6.26 -14.59
CA LEU A 130 -3.05 7.25 -14.45
C LEU A 130 -1.68 6.65 -14.82
N PHE A 131 -1.41 5.43 -14.37
CA PHE A 131 -0.17 4.74 -14.71
C PHE A 131 -0.08 4.44 -16.21
N LEU A 132 -1.15 3.94 -16.82
CA LEU A 132 -1.18 3.61 -18.25
C LEU A 132 -1.10 4.86 -19.14
N SER A 133 -1.81 5.95 -18.80
CA SER A 133 -1.78 7.19 -19.55
C SER A 133 -0.38 7.82 -19.52
N LYS A 134 0.24 7.87 -18.34
CA LYS A 134 1.61 8.36 -18.17
C LYS A 134 2.62 7.48 -18.95
N SER A 135 2.44 6.17 -18.91
CA SER A 135 3.25 5.23 -19.72
C SER A 135 3.11 5.48 -21.21
N ALA A 136 1.89 5.71 -21.71
CA ALA A 136 1.66 6.02 -23.11
C ALA A 136 2.34 7.35 -23.51
N VAL A 137 2.30 8.37 -22.65
CA VAL A 137 2.98 9.66 -22.89
C VAL A 137 4.50 9.46 -22.98
N TYR A 138 5.10 8.70 -22.08
CA TYR A 138 6.55 8.44 -22.15
C TYR A 138 6.94 7.61 -23.36
N ILE A 139 6.17 6.58 -23.71
CA ILE A 139 6.43 5.78 -24.91
C ILE A 139 6.36 6.67 -26.16
N ALA A 140 5.35 7.54 -26.26
CA ALA A 140 5.24 8.50 -27.36
C ALA A 140 6.43 9.47 -27.38
N TYR A 141 6.84 9.99 -26.22
CA TYR A 141 7.99 10.87 -26.09
C TYR A 141 9.31 10.17 -26.48
N TRP A 142 9.47 8.89 -26.12
CA TRP A 142 10.63 8.08 -26.51
C TRP A 142 10.67 7.83 -28.01
N TYR A 143 9.50 7.64 -28.65
CA TYR A 143 9.42 7.43 -30.09
C TYR A 143 9.76 8.69 -30.91
N VAL A 144 9.38 9.87 -30.40
CA VAL A 144 9.57 11.15 -31.10
C VAL A 144 10.94 11.78 -30.80
N SER A 145 11.51 11.52 -29.62
CA SER A 145 12.77 12.15 -29.21
C SER A 145 13.98 11.49 -29.86
N SER A 146 14.88 12.32 -30.40
CA SER A 146 16.17 11.88 -30.94
C SER A 146 17.15 11.41 -29.86
N ASN A 147 16.91 11.76 -28.59
CA ASN A 147 17.81 11.46 -27.47
C ASN A 147 17.16 10.50 -26.47
N TYR A 148 17.06 9.23 -26.87
CA TYR A 148 16.44 8.15 -26.08
C TYR A 148 17.03 7.98 -24.67
N ARG A 149 18.34 8.24 -24.50
CA ARG A 149 19.02 8.12 -23.19
C ARG A 149 18.49 9.14 -22.19
N LYS A 150 18.39 10.41 -22.61
CA LYS A 150 17.83 11.49 -21.79
C LYS A 150 16.38 11.21 -21.42
N CYS A 151 15.58 10.75 -22.38
CA CYS A 151 14.19 10.38 -22.13
C CYS A 151 14.08 9.23 -21.12
N PHE A 152 14.92 8.21 -21.25
CA PHE A 152 14.96 7.09 -20.32
C PHE A 152 15.25 7.55 -18.88
N ILE A 153 16.29 8.38 -18.68
CA ILE A 153 16.67 8.89 -17.35
C ILE A 153 15.53 9.68 -16.72
N ILE A 154 14.94 10.63 -17.47
CA ILE A 154 13.85 11.47 -16.97
C ILE A 154 12.63 10.61 -16.62
N SER A 155 12.19 9.72 -17.52
CA SER A 155 11.05 8.83 -17.25
C SER A 155 11.33 7.93 -16.04
N PHE A 156 12.54 7.36 -15.93
CA PHE A 156 12.90 6.49 -14.81
C PHE A 156 12.83 7.21 -13.46
N VAL A 157 13.41 8.42 -13.38
CA VAL A 157 13.38 9.25 -12.17
C VAL A 157 11.95 9.63 -11.79
N GLU A 158 11.15 10.08 -12.76
CA GLU A 158 9.76 10.48 -12.51
C GLU A 158 8.89 9.29 -12.07
N TYR A 159 9.06 8.10 -12.65
CA TYR A 159 8.39 6.89 -12.18
C TYR A 159 8.78 6.52 -10.75
N SER A 160 10.07 6.63 -10.42
CA SER A 160 10.54 6.32 -9.07
C SER A 160 9.88 7.22 -8.01
N ILE A 161 9.73 8.52 -8.32
CA ILE A 161 9.05 9.49 -7.45
C ILE A 161 7.55 9.18 -7.36
N ASP A 162 6.88 8.98 -8.49
CA ASP A 162 5.45 8.67 -8.54
C ASP A 162 5.08 7.45 -7.72
N LEU A 163 5.91 6.40 -7.72
CA LEU A 163 5.63 5.18 -6.98
C LEU A 163 5.56 5.41 -5.47
N ASN A 164 6.29 6.39 -4.94
CA ASN A 164 6.19 6.77 -3.54
C ASN A 164 4.84 7.45 -3.26
N GLU A 165 4.42 8.36 -4.13
CA GLU A 165 3.13 9.04 -3.99
C GLU A 165 1.95 8.09 -4.17
N ILE A 166 2.02 7.16 -5.12
CA ILE A 166 1.06 6.07 -5.28
C ILE A 166 0.98 5.24 -4.00
N THR A 167 2.12 4.93 -3.38
CA THR A 167 2.15 4.18 -2.13
C THR A 167 1.43 4.94 -1.00
N ASN A 168 1.68 6.24 -0.87
CA ASN A 168 0.99 7.09 0.10
C ASN A 168 -0.52 7.13 -0.16
N LEU A 169 -0.93 7.35 -1.41
CA LEU A 169 -2.33 7.32 -1.82
C LEU A 169 -3.01 5.99 -1.51
N MET A 170 -2.30 4.86 -1.64
CA MET A 170 -2.84 3.56 -1.26
C MET A 170 -3.07 3.43 0.25
N ILE A 171 -2.14 3.93 1.07
CA ILE A 171 -2.27 3.91 2.54
C ILE A 171 -3.47 4.74 2.96
N PHE A 172 -3.60 5.97 2.43
CA PHE A 172 -4.74 6.85 2.68
C PHE A 172 -6.05 6.25 2.17
N GLY A 173 -6.04 5.63 0.99
CA GLY A 173 -7.21 4.95 0.43
C GLY A 173 -7.69 3.79 1.30
N LEU A 174 -6.76 2.96 1.79
CA LEU A 174 -7.08 1.89 2.75
C LEU A 174 -7.64 2.44 4.06
N MET A 175 -7.06 3.53 4.57
CA MET A 175 -7.52 4.18 5.79
C MET A 175 -8.95 4.67 5.63
N TYR A 176 -9.21 5.41 4.55
CA TYR A 176 -10.50 5.99 4.24
C TYR A 176 -11.58 4.90 4.12
N ASP A 177 -11.29 3.82 3.39
CA ASP A 177 -12.22 2.71 3.26
C ASP A 177 -12.53 2.06 4.62
N ARG A 178 -11.55 1.97 5.53
CA ARG A 178 -11.76 1.42 6.87
C ARG A 178 -12.57 2.35 7.77
N MET A 179 -12.26 3.64 7.78
CA MET A 179 -13.06 4.63 8.52
C MET A 179 -14.51 4.63 8.03
N ARG A 180 -14.72 4.55 6.70
CA ARG A 180 -16.07 4.46 6.12
C ARG A 180 -16.81 3.20 6.58
N LEU A 181 -16.15 2.05 6.60
CA LEU A 181 -16.75 0.80 7.09
C LEU A 181 -17.15 0.93 8.56
N ILE A 182 -16.24 1.39 9.42
CA ILE A 182 -16.53 1.59 10.85
C ILE A 182 -17.75 2.49 11.04
N ARG A 183 -17.82 3.60 10.29
CA ARG A 183 -18.96 4.51 10.31
C ARG A 183 -20.27 3.81 9.96
N ILE A 184 -20.32 3.06 8.85
CA ILE A 184 -21.52 2.31 8.44
C ILE A 184 -21.96 1.31 9.52
N TYR A 185 -21.01 0.61 10.14
CA TYR A 185 -21.33 -0.34 11.21
C TYR A 185 -21.84 0.35 12.47
N LEU A 186 -21.25 1.49 12.86
CA LEU A 186 -21.71 2.29 14.00
C LEU A 186 -23.12 2.85 13.77
N GLU A 187 -23.38 3.40 12.57
CA GLU A 187 -24.72 3.89 12.18
C GLU A 187 -25.77 2.77 12.20
N GLY A 188 -25.35 1.52 11.93
CA GLY A 188 -26.22 0.34 12.00
C GLY A 188 -26.46 -0.21 13.41
N VAL A 189 -25.74 0.24 14.45
CA VAL A 189 -26.01 -0.18 15.83
C VAL A 189 -27.20 0.58 16.36
N THR A 190 -28.38 -0.02 16.27
CA THR A 190 -29.60 0.51 16.92
C THR A 190 -29.70 -0.04 18.35
N THR A 191 -29.77 0.85 19.34
CA THR A 191 -30.14 0.48 20.71
C THR A 191 -31.66 0.54 20.83
N SER A 192 -32.30 -0.62 20.98
CA SER A 192 -33.73 -0.64 21.30
C SER A 192 -33.94 0.00 22.67
N VAL A 193 -34.83 0.98 22.76
CA VAL A 193 -35.19 1.69 24.01
C VAL A 193 -35.92 0.77 25.02
N ASN A 194 -36.28 -0.45 24.60
CA ASN A 194 -37.06 -1.37 25.42
C ASN A 194 -36.17 -2.11 26.44
N ILE A 195 -36.34 -1.76 27.73
CA ILE A 195 -35.50 -2.12 28.90
C ILE A 195 -35.47 -3.63 29.21
N ILE A 196 -36.31 -4.43 28.55
CA ILE A 196 -36.53 -5.85 28.87
C ILE A 196 -35.33 -6.74 28.45
N ARG A 197 -34.40 -6.26 27.62
CA ARG A 197 -33.27 -7.06 27.10
C ARG A 197 -31.90 -6.51 27.50
N LYS A 198 -31.58 -6.56 28.80
CA LYS A 198 -30.29 -6.09 29.36
C LYS A 198 -29.06 -6.71 28.67
N ASP A 199 -29.14 -7.98 28.27
CA ASP A 199 -28.03 -8.68 27.60
C ASP A 199 -27.74 -8.13 26.19
N GLU A 200 -28.78 -7.75 25.44
CA GLU A 200 -28.62 -7.15 24.12
C GLU A 200 -28.01 -5.75 24.20
N ILE A 201 -28.40 -4.96 25.21
CA ILE A 201 -27.83 -3.65 25.50
C ILE A 201 -26.34 -3.80 25.84
N ALA A 202 -25.98 -4.74 26.72
CA ALA A 202 -24.58 -5.00 27.08
C ALA A 202 -23.74 -5.45 25.87
N ALA A 203 -24.29 -6.31 25.01
CA ALA A 203 -23.64 -6.73 23.76
C ALA A 203 -23.44 -5.56 22.77
N ASN A 204 -24.41 -4.66 22.64
CA ASN A 204 -24.32 -3.46 21.80
C ASN A 204 -23.27 -2.49 22.33
N ILE A 205 -23.25 -2.21 23.64
CA ILE A 205 -22.21 -1.37 24.27
C ILE A 205 -20.82 -1.98 24.02
N ARG A 206 -20.66 -3.30 24.17
CA ARG A 206 -19.39 -3.98 23.90
C ARG A 206 -18.96 -3.84 22.43
N ARG A 207 -19.89 -3.96 21.48
CA ARG A 207 -19.62 -3.74 20.05
C ARG A 207 -19.17 -2.31 19.76
N VAL A 208 -19.88 -1.31 20.29
CA VAL A 208 -19.51 0.11 20.15
C VAL A 208 -18.11 0.37 20.70
N LYS A 209 -17.77 -0.17 21.89
CA LYS A 209 -16.41 -0.05 22.45
C LYS A 209 -15.33 -0.63 21.53
N ILE A 210 -15.59 -1.77 20.89
CA ILE A 210 -14.65 -2.38 19.94
C ILE A 210 -14.47 -1.47 18.71
N PHE A 211 -15.55 -0.94 18.16
CA PHE A 211 -15.49 -0.02 17.01
C PHE A 211 -14.72 1.27 17.33
N LEU A 212 -14.99 1.90 18.48
CA LEU A 212 -14.27 3.09 18.93
C LEU A 212 -12.79 2.82 19.16
N LYS A 213 -12.44 1.70 19.80
CA LYS A 213 -11.04 1.29 19.98
C LYS A 213 -10.34 1.10 18.63
N CYS A 214 -11.01 0.48 17.67
CA CYS A 214 -10.41 0.29 16.36
C CYS A 214 -10.27 1.59 15.56
N TYR A 215 -11.22 2.50 15.71
CA TYR A 215 -11.12 3.85 15.13
C TYR A 215 -9.93 4.60 15.72
N ASN A 216 -9.75 4.56 17.05
CA ASN A 216 -8.57 5.13 17.70
C ASN A 216 -7.27 4.52 17.16
N ASN A 217 -7.18 3.20 17.07
CA ASN A 217 -6.00 2.54 16.51
C ASN A 217 -5.71 2.96 15.05
N LEU A 218 -6.73 3.28 14.24
CA LEU A 218 -6.52 3.77 12.87
C LEU A 218 -5.96 5.20 12.87
N LEU A 219 -6.42 6.06 13.79
CA LEU A 219 -5.87 7.40 13.98
C LEU A 219 -4.44 7.34 14.52
N ASP A 220 -4.16 6.51 15.53
CA ASP A 220 -2.81 6.33 16.07
C ASP A 220 -1.83 5.86 14.98
N ASN A 221 -2.28 5.02 14.05
CA ASN A 221 -1.48 4.63 12.88
C ASN A 221 -1.23 5.81 11.94
N LEU A 222 -2.21 6.69 11.75
CA LEU A 222 -2.05 7.88 10.93
C LEU A 222 -1.01 8.82 11.53
N ASP A 223 -1.07 9.08 12.84
CA ASP A 223 -0.08 9.90 13.54
C ASP A 223 1.33 9.30 13.41
N SER A 224 1.43 7.97 13.48
CA SER A 224 2.71 7.27 13.28
C SER A 224 3.25 7.42 11.85
N ILE A 225 2.35 7.46 10.85
CA ILE A 225 2.72 7.69 9.44
C ILE A 225 3.08 9.15 9.23
N GLU A 226 2.33 10.09 9.81
CA GLU A 226 2.60 11.53 9.76
C GLU A 226 4.00 11.82 10.31
N THR A 227 4.33 11.27 11.48
CA THR A 227 5.67 11.42 12.08
C THR A 227 6.78 10.94 11.13
N GLN A 228 6.52 9.86 10.40
CA GLN A 228 7.48 9.30 9.42
C GLN A 228 7.54 10.09 8.12
N LEU A 229 6.42 10.70 7.70
CA LEU A 229 6.34 11.52 6.49
C LEU A 229 6.86 12.95 6.73
N GLN A 230 6.73 13.50 7.94
CA GLN A 230 7.23 14.82 8.32
C GLN A 230 8.71 14.82 8.67
N CYS A 231 9.32 13.65 8.88
CA CYS A 231 10.78 13.51 8.87
C CYS A 231 11.37 13.49 7.43
N LYS A 232 10.56 13.78 6.40
CA LYS A 232 11.04 14.12 5.05
C LYS A 232 11.59 15.53 4.99
#